data_AF-A0A2M7TTI6-F1
#
_entry.id   AF-A0A2M7TTI6-F1
#
_cell.length_a   1.000
_cell.length_b   1.000
_cell.length_c   1.000
_cell.angle_alpha   90.00
_cell.angle_beta   90.00
_cell.angle_gamma   90.00
#
_symmetry.space_group_name_H-M   'P 1'
#
loop_
_entity.id
_entity.type
_entity.pdbx_description
1 polymer ?
#
loop_
_entity_poly.entity_id
_entity_poly.type
_entity_poly.pdbx_seq_one_letter_code
_entity_poly.pdbx_strand_id
1 'polypeptide(L)'
;MKIITRTTAINNLSKYIGQNLSNLALKHKITTYQTGKQNKGWKGLVLERLAGLQTNISKAPNGLSYELKSVSFYRVQGEFIPKETMAITMVNPHELKEQPF
;
A
#
# COMPACT_ATOMS: atom_id res chain seq x y z
N MET A 1 13.23 -5.73 13.49
CA MET A 1 12.09 -5.21 12.72
C MET A 1 11.99 -3.71 13.00
N LYS A 2 12.10 -2.84 11.99
CA LYS A 2 12.01 -1.39 12.23
C LYS A 2 10.55 -1.03 12.49
N ILE A 3 10.23 -0.65 13.72
CA ILE A 3 8.88 -0.25 14.08
C ILE A 3 8.66 1.18 13.59
N ILE A 4 7.71 1.37 12.69
CA ILE A 4 7.30 2.69 12.19
C ILE A 4 5.97 3.04 12.82
N THR A 5 5.89 4.20 13.48
CA THR A 5 4.63 4.72 14.03
C THR A 5 3.78 5.34 12.93
N ARG A 6 2.47 5.49 13.16
CA ARG A 6 1.56 6.16 12.22
C ARG A 6 2.04 7.58 11.88
N THR A 7 2.45 8.35 12.90
CA THR A 7 2.94 9.72 12.72
C THR A 7 4.20 9.75 11.85
N THR A 8 5.16 8.85 12.10
CA THR A 8 6.37 8.75 11.27
C THR A 8 6.04 8.38 9.83
N ALA A 9 5.13 7.43 9.60
CA ALA A 9 4.73 7.03 8.26
C ALA A 9 4.08 8.20 7.49
N ILE A 10 3.14 8.92 8.12
CA ILE A 10 2.50 10.10 7.52
C ILE A 10 3.54 11.17 7.17
N ASN A 11 4.44 11.50 8.10
CA ASN A 11 5.49 12.49 7.88
C ASN A 11 6.48 12.09 6.78
N ASN A 12 6.69 10.79 6.58
CA ASN A 12 7.52 10.33 5.48
C ASN A 12 6.79 10.42 4.14
N LEU A 13 5.54 9.95 4.08
CA LEU A 13 4.74 9.93 2.85
C LEU A 13 4.41 11.35 2.35
N SER A 14 4.18 12.31 3.26
CA SER A 14 3.83 13.69 2.90
C SER A 14 4.91 14.39 2.06
N LYS A 15 6.19 14.00 2.22
CA LYS A 15 7.32 14.53 1.44
C LYS A 15 7.23 14.21 -0.05
N TYR A 16 6.40 13.24 -0.44
CA TYR A 16 6.29 12.74 -1.81
C TYR A 16 4.98 13.14 -2.51
N ILE A 17 4.16 13.98 -1.87
CA ILE A 17 2.93 14.51 -2.50
C ILE A 17 3.31 15.29 -3.77
N GLY A 18 2.57 15.06 -4.85
CA GLY A 18 2.81 15.69 -6.16
C GLY A 18 3.95 15.05 -6.98
N GLN A 19 4.67 14.07 -6.44
CA GLN A 19 5.73 13.38 -7.17
C GLN A 19 5.20 12.20 -7.98
N ASN A 20 5.84 11.92 -9.12
CA ASN A 20 5.50 10.78 -9.95
C ASN A 20 5.98 9.47 -9.30
N LEU A 21 5.02 8.60 -8.96
CA LEU A 21 5.30 7.32 -8.28
C LEU A 21 6.16 6.36 -9.12
N SER A 22 6.06 6.40 -10.45
CA SER A 22 6.88 5.57 -11.35
C SER A 22 8.36 5.97 -11.31
N ASN A 23 8.65 7.26 -11.19
CA ASN A 23 10.03 7.74 -11.00
C ASN A 23 10.60 7.28 -9.64
N LEU A 24 9.76 7.28 -8.60
CA LEU A 24 10.13 6.77 -7.29
C LEU A 24 10.36 5.25 -7.31
N ALA A 25 9.58 4.49 -8.07
CA ALA A 25 9.80 3.06 -8.27
C ALA A 25 11.18 2.77 -8.88
N LEU A 26 11.56 3.52 -9.92
CA LEU A 26 12.90 3.41 -10.53
C LEU A 26 14.01 3.72 -9.52
N LYS A 27 13.87 4.82 -8.76
CA LYS A 27 14.83 5.21 -7.71
C LYS A 27 15.02 4.13 -6.64
N HIS A 28 13.93 3.44 -6.28
CA HIS A 28 13.94 2.38 -5.28
C HIS A 28 14.17 0.98 -5.86
N LYS A 29 14.48 0.85 -7.15
CA LYS A 29 14.68 -0.42 -7.86
C LYS A 29 13.50 -1.38 -7.73
N ILE A 30 12.27 -0.85 -7.77
CA ILE A 30 11.03 -1.63 -7.71
C ILE A 30 10.54 -1.90 -9.14
N THR A 31 10.37 -3.18 -9.45
CA THR A 31 9.89 -3.66 -10.76
C THR A 31 8.42 -3.28 -10.98
N THR A 32 8.16 -2.40 -11.95
CA THR A 32 6.81 -1.95 -12.32
C THR A 32 6.16 -2.84 -13.39
N TYR A 33 6.97 -3.49 -14.23
CA TYR A 33 6.55 -4.46 -15.25
C TYR A 33 7.43 -5.71 -15.18
N GLN A 34 6.80 -6.88 -15.29
CA GLN A 34 7.48 -8.17 -15.37
C GLN A 34 6.89 -8.94 -16.55
N THR A 35 7.74 -9.48 -17.42
CA THR A 35 7.34 -10.30 -18.59
C THR A 35 6.25 -9.64 -19.46
N GLY A 36 6.32 -8.32 -19.66
CA GLY A 36 5.36 -7.56 -20.48
C GLY A 36 4.02 -7.25 -19.78
N LYS A 37 3.80 -7.74 -18.55
CA LYS A 37 2.62 -7.43 -17.74
C LYS A 37 2.99 -6.49 -16.59
N GLN A 38 2.07 -5.59 -16.22
CA GLN A 38 2.28 -4.71 -15.09
C GLN A 38 2.28 -5.51 -13.78
N ASN A 39 3.26 -5.26 -12.91
CA ASN A 39 3.27 -5.78 -11.55
C ASN A 39 2.18 -5.09 -10.73
N LYS A 40 1.08 -5.78 -10.42
CA LYS A 40 -0.06 -5.15 -9.73
C LYS A 40 0.31 -4.56 -8.36
N GLY A 41 1.28 -5.15 -7.65
CA GLY A 41 1.70 -4.73 -6.31
C GLY A 41 2.73 -3.60 -6.26
N TRP A 42 3.27 -3.14 -7.41
CA TRP A 42 4.44 -2.23 -7.40
C TRP A 42 4.18 -0.92 -6.65
N LYS A 43 2.95 -0.37 -6.74
CA LYS A 43 2.58 0.89 -6.08
C LYS A 43 2.63 0.76 -4.56
N GLY A 44 2.09 -0.34 -4.03
CA GLY A 44 2.12 -0.64 -2.60
C GLY A 44 3.56 -0.79 -2.09
N LEU A 45 4.39 -1.53 -2.82
CA LEU A 45 5.81 -1.70 -2.48
C LEU A 45 6.56 -0.37 -2.43
N VAL A 46 6.28 0.56 -3.36
CA VAL A 46 6.88 1.91 -3.32
C VAL A 46 6.45 2.63 -2.06
N LEU A 47 5.14 2.67 -1.76
CA LEU A 47 4.62 3.39 -0.61
C LEU A 47 5.13 2.80 0.73
N GLU A 48 5.29 1.48 0.82
CA GLU A 48 5.92 0.84 1.99
C GLU A 48 7.36 1.33 2.18
N ARG A 49 8.17 1.34 1.10
CA ARG A 49 9.55 1.86 1.17
C ARG A 49 9.58 3.33 1.58
N LEU A 50 8.70 4.16 1.01
CA LEU A 50 8.63 5.59 1.31
C LEU A 50 8.16 5.84 2.75
N ALA A 51 7.23 5.05 3.27
CA ALA A 51 6.80 5.11 4.67
C ALA A 51 7.91 4.70 5.65
N GLY A 52 8.95 4.00 5.17
CA GLY A 52 10.04 3.45 5.97
C GLY A 52 9.80 2.02 6.45
N LEU A 53 8.79 1.35 5.88
CA LEU A 53 8.42 -0.03 6.18
C LEU A 53 9.30 -1.04 5.43
N GLN A 54 9.37 -2.24 5.99
CA GLN A 54 9.94 -3.41 5.32
C GLN A 54 8.81 -4.25 4.74
N THR A 55 8.99 -4.66 3.49
CA THR A 55 8.11 -5.62 2.80
C THR A 55 8.05 -6.93 3.59
N ASN A 56 6.85 -7.42 3.89
CA ASN A 56 6.65 -8.71 4.54
C ASN A 56 5.38 -9.39 3.98
N ILE A 57 5.22 -10.68 4.30
CA ILE A 57 4.09 -11.52 3.82
C ILE A 57 3.13 -11.90 4.95
N SER A 58 3.23 -11.26 6.11
CA SER A 58 2.46 -11.62 7.29
C SER A 58 0.99 -11.20 7.12
N LYS A 59 0.06 -12.04 7.60
CA LYS A 59 -1.35 -11.68 7.78
C LYS A 59 -1.50 -10.89 9.08
N ALA A 60 -0.85 -9.73 9.15
CA ALA A 60 -0.88 -8.81 10.29
C ALA A 60 -0.71 -7.37 9.78
N PRO A 61 -1.16 -6.35 10.53
CA PRO A 61 -0.91 -4.96 10.16
C PRO A 61 0.58 -4.71 9.88
N ASN A 62 0.89 -4.04 8.77
CA ASN A 62 2.27 -3.75 8.38
C ASN A 62 2.88 -2.56 9.17
N GLY A 63 2.10 -1.87 9.99
CA GLY A 63 2.54 -0.90 10.99
C GLY A 63 2.17 -1.32 12.42
N LEU A 64 2.69 -0.60 13.43
CA LEU A 64 2.45 -0.95 14.85
C LEU A 64 0.96 -0.89 15.24
N SER A 65 0.26 0.15 14.78
CA SER A 65 -1.14 0.44 15.11
C SER A 65 -1.96 0.84 13.88
N TYR A 66 -1.44 0.54 12.69
CA TYR A 66 -2.07 0.91 11.43
C TYR A 66 -1.70 -0.09 10.33
N GLU A 67 -2.50 -0.08 9.27
CA GLU A 67 -2.24 -0.80 8.03
C GLU A 67 -2.11 0.23 6.90
N LEU A 68 -1.06 0.11 6.09
CA LEU A 68 -0.89 0.91 4.89
C LEU A 68 -1.60 0.23 3.72
N LYS A 69 -2.64 0.87 3.20
CA LYS A 69 -3.31 0.50 1.94
C LYS A 69 -3.21 1.64 0.93
N SER A 70 -3.24 1.31 -0.35
CA SER A 70 -3.25 2.29 -1.45
C SER A 70 -4.34 1.98 -2.45
N VAL A 71 -5.03 3.00 -2.92
CA VAL A 71 -6.03 2.91 -4.00
C VAL A 71 -5.83 4.05 -4.97
N SER A 72 -5.97 3.78 -6.26
CA SER A 72 -5.86 4.80 -7.30
C SER A 72 -7.19 5.55 -7.43
N PHE A 73 -7.17 6.87 -7.60
CA PHE A 73 -8.37 7.68 -7.87
C PHE A 73 -8.36 8.24 -9.29
N TYR A 74 -9.54 8.54 -9.82
CA TYR A 74 -9.74 9.30 -11.06
C TYR A 74 -10.83 10.35 -10.84
N ARG A 75 -10.90 11.37 -11.71
CA ARG A 75 -11.89 12.44 -11.57
C ARG A 75 -13.14 12.17 -12.39
N VAL A 76 -14.31 12.33 -11.76
CA VAL A 76 -15.63 12.31 -12.42
C VAL A 76 -16.38 13.56 -11.96
N GLN A 77 -16.73 14.44 -12.89
CA GLN A 77 -17.44 15.70 -12.59
C GLN A 77 -16.75 16.56 -11.49
N GLY A 78 -15.42 16.52 -11.42
CA GLY A 78 -14.63 17.25 -10.43
C GLY A 78 -14.32 16.45 -9.15
N GLU A 79 -15.05 15.37 -8.88
CA GLU A 79 -14.89 14.55 -7.68
C GLU A 79 -13.89 13.40 -7.89
N PHE A 80 -13.13 13.06 -6.84
CA PHE A 80 -12.23 11.91 -6.85
C PHE A 80 -12.97 10.61 -6.55
N ILE A 81 -13.01 9.70 -7.50
CA ILE A 81 -13.65 8.39 -7.39
C ILE A 81 -12.58 7.29 -7.37
N PRO A 82 -12.67 6.28 -6.48
CA PRO A 82 -11.78 5.13 -6.49
C PRO A 82 -11.87 4.39 -7.83
N LYS A 83 -10.72 4.11 -8.44
CA LYS A 83 -10.62 3.38 -9.71
C LYS A 83 -10.86 1.87 -9.55
N GLU A 84 -10.66 1.37 -8.33
CA GLU A 84 -10.69 -0.05 -8.00
C GLU A 84 -11.13 -0.25 -6.55
N THR A 85 -11.64 -1.44 -6.24
CA THR A 85 -11.92 -1.85 -4.85
C THR A 85 -10.62 -2.08 -4.09
N MET A 86 -10.63 -1.86 -2.78
CA MET A 86 -9.48 -2.09 -1.91
C MET A 86 -9.51 -3.49 -1.30
N ALA A 87 -8.41 -4.24 -1.44
CA ALA A 87 -8.26 -5.53 -0.77
C ALA A 87 -7.98 -5.33 0.73
N ILE A 88 -8.81 -5.92 1.59
CA ILE A 88 -8.66 -5.85 3.05
C ILE A 88 -7.86 -7.03 3.57
N THR A 89 -8.44 -8.23 3.50
CA THR A 89 -7.85 -9.49 3.97
C THR A 89 -8.46 -10.67 3.23
N MET A 90 -7.78 -11.82 3.27
CA MET A 90 -8.36 -13.09 2.84
C MET A 90 -9.30 -13.61 3.93
N VAL A 91 -10.52 -13.98 3.54
CA VAL A 91 -11.50 -14.59 4.45
C VAL A 91 -11.19 -16.09 4.60
N ASN A 92 -11.13 -16.55 5.84
CA ASN A 92 -11.06 -17.97 6.18
C ASN A 92 -12.40 -18.41 6.79
N PRO A 93 -13.16 -19.31 6.14
CA PRO A 93 -14.46 -19.75 6.63
C PRO A 93 -14.43 -20.38 8.03
N HIS A 94 -13.31 -20.98 8.45
CA HIS A 94 -13.16 -21.54 9.78
C HIS A 94 -13.01 -20.43 10.83
N GLU A 95 -12.07 -19.50 10.60
CA GLU A 95 -11.87 -18.33 11.48
C GLU A 95 -13.16 -17.52 11.62
N LEU A 96 -13.92 -17.35 10.53
CA LEU A 96 -15.17 -16.59 10.55
C LEU A 96 -16.28 -17.23 11.41
N LYS A 97 -16.28 -18.56 11.55
CA LYS A 97 -17.24 -19.26 12.43
C LYS A 97 -16.86 -19.14 13.90
N GLU A 98 -15.58 -19.00 14.21
CA GLU A 98 -15.05 -19.03 15.57
C GLU A 98 -14.83 -17.64 16.18
N GLN A 99 -14.64 -16.62 15.33
CA GLN A 99 -14.37 -15.26 15.77
C GLN A 99 -15.64 -14.40 15.67
N PRO A 100 -16.08 -13.75 16.78
CA PRO A 100 -17.12 -12.73 16.69
C PRO A 100 -16.63 -11.51 15.91
N PHE A 101 -17.57 -10.69 15.44
CA PHE A 101 -17.27 -9.41 14.82
C PHE A 101 -16.79 -8.39 15.86
#